data_AF-A0A2U9B8V5-F1
#
_entry.id   AF-A0A2U9B8V5-F1
#
_cell.length_a   1.000
_cell.length_b   1.000
_cell.length_c   1.000
_cell.angle_alpha   90.00
_cell.angle_beta   90.00
_cell.angle_gamma   90.00
#
_symmetry.space_group_name_H-M   'P 1'
#
loop_
_entity.id
_entity.type
_entity.pdbx_description
1 polymer ?
#
loop_
_entity_poly.entity_id
_entity_poly.type
_entity_poly.pdbx_seq_one_letter_code
_entity_poly.pdbx_strand_id
1 'polypeptide(L)'
;MADVGKTQRVQLHAPGLEELRGVLQAGLEGNFAEVEVSVVECPDLTKGPFHFPVKGLCGSPRITDVGGVPYLVPLVQKHKEYNMNTISKELELPGAFILGAAAVPSRIVGMNAELMPVVLTEAEGRPAVNSSYFSSINPTDGQCLQEKYSDKFSDCSFGLLGNLYACEGQSGKVIEVRAKKRTGGHSLVTALRTTLEGHYPDKSLALGGTFIIQKGKAKIHIMVNNGCDTEGSSDRRQLGVLIHFLVLA
;
A
#
# COMPACT_ATOMS: atom_id res chain seq x y z
N MET A 1 18.35 -25.87 18.18
CA MET A 1 17.42 -24.75 17.98
C MET A 1 17.43 -24.46 16.50
N ALA A 2 16.33 -24.72 15.80
CA ALA A 2 16.26 -24.44 14.37
C ALA A 2 16.32 -22.93 14.18
N ASP A 3 17.23 -22.48 13.33
CA ASP A 3 17.29 -21.11 12.83
C ASP A 3 16.05 -20.89 11.95
N VAL A 4 14.94 -20.51 12.58
CA VAL A 4 13.75 -20.05 11.87
C VAL A 4 14.14 -18.68 11.33
N GLY A 5 14.49 -18.61 10.05
CA GLY A 5 14.79 -17.35 9.38
C GLY A 5 13.69 -16.31 9.70
N LYS A 6 14.10 -15.08 10.02
CA LYS A 6 13.19 -13.96 10.38
C LYS A 6 12.14 -13.63 9.30
N THR A 7 12.34 -14.14 8.09
CA THR A 7 11.56 -13.85 6.90
C THR A 7 11.18 -15.16 6.22
N GLN A 8 9.89 -15.36 5.94
CA GLN A 8 9.37 -16.52 5.23
C GLN A 8 9.00 -16.14 3.80
N ARG A 9 9.44 -16.94 2.83
CA ARG A 9 9.05 -16.79 1.43
C ARG A 9 7.90 -17.73 1.10
N VAL A 10 6.86 -17.20 0.47
CA VAL A 10 5.74 -17.97 -0.06
C VAL A 10 5.64 -17.70 -1.56
N GLN A 11 5.56 -18.76 -2.36
CA GLN A 11 5.32 -18.63 -3.78
C GLN A 11 3.82 -18.41 -4.02
N LEU A 12 3.48 -17.29 -4.63
CA LEU A 12 2.10 -16.97 -5.00
C LEU A 12 1.78 -17.49 -6.39
N HIS A 13 0.49 -17.77 -6.62
CA HIS A 13 -0.04 -17.98 -7.96
C HIS A 13 -0.07 -16.65 -8.72
N ALA A 14 0.41 -16.67 -9.96
CA ALA A 14 0.47 -15.49 -10.83
C ALA A 14 -0.20 -15.83 -12.17
N PRO A 15 -1.53 -15.61 -12.30
CA PRO A 15 -2.23 -15.74 -13.57
C PRO A 15 -1.68 -14.78 -14.63
N GLY A 16 -1.91 -15.11 -15.91
CA GLY A 16 -1.60 -14.18 -17.00
C GLY A 16 -2.43 -12.90 -16.91
N LEU A 17 -1.89 -11.76 -17.35
CA LEU A 17 -2.60 -10.48 -17.29
C LEU A 17 -3.96 -10.49 -18.02
N GLU A 18 -4.05 -11.16 -19.16
CA GLU A 18 -5.32 -11.25 -19.92
C GLU A 18 -6.37 -12.12 -19.23
N GLU A 19 -5.94 -13.18 -18.53
CA GLU A 19 -6.82 -13.99 -17.69
C GLU A 19 -7.33 -13.15 -16.51
N LEU A 20 -6.40 -12.50 -15.81
CA LEU A 20 -6.71 -11.63 -14.67
C LEU A 20 -7.64 -10.48 -15.06
N ARG A 21 -7.46 -9.88 -16.24
CA ARG A 21 -8.35 -8.86 -16.82
C ARG A 21 -9.79 -9.37 -16.88
N GLY A 22 -10.01 -10.55 -17.46
CA GLY A 22 -11.35 -11.13 -17.60
C GLY A 22 -12.00 -11.45 -16.26
N VAL A 23 -11.23 -12.02 -15.33
CA VAL A 23 -11.70 -12.35 -13.97
C VAL A 23 -12.12 -11.10 -13.21
N LEU A 24 -11.29 -10.06 -13.22
CA LEU A 24 -11.57 -8.81 -12.51
C LEU A 24 -12.72 -8.02 -13.15
N GLN A 25 -12.85 -8.01 -14.48
CA GLN A 25 -13.98 -7.40 -15.17
C GLN A 25 -15.30 -7.99 -14.66
N ALA A 26 -15.44 -9.31 -14.71
CA ALA A 26 -16.67 -10.00 -14.33
C ALA A 26 -17.01 -9.80 -12.84
N GLY A 27 -16.02 -9.87 -11.94
CA GLY A 27 -16.27 -9.73 -10.50
C GLY A 27 -16.62 -8.30 -10.09
N LEU A 28 -16.03 -7.28 -10.72
CA LEU A 28 -16.30 -5.88 -10.41
C LEU A 28 -17.68 -5.43 -10.92
N GLU A 29 -18.18 -5.98 -12.02
CA GLU A 29 -19.52 -5.68 -12.55
C GLU A 29 -20.65 -5.99 -11.54
N GLY A 30 -20.42 -6.91 -10.61
CA GLY A 30 -21.34 -7.18 -9.50
C GLY A 30 -21.42 -6.06 -8.45
N ASN A 31 -20.49 -5.10 -8.43
CA ASN A 31 -20.40 -4.05 -7.41
C ASN A 31 -20.39 -2.62 -7.97
N PHE A 32 -20.20 -2.43 -9.27
CA PHE A 32 -20.10 -1.12 -9.91
C PHE A 32 -20.90 -1.10 -11.21
N ALA A 33 -21.61 0.00 -11.47
CA ALA A 33 -22.48 0.11 -12.66
C ALA A 33 -21.69 0.26 -13.97
N GLU A 34 -20.48 0.84 -13.91
CA GLU A 34 -19.60 0.99 -15.07
C GLU A 34 -18.22 0.45 -14.67
N VAL A 35 -17.77 -0.59 -15.38
CA VAL A 35 -16.48 -1.25 -15.14
C VAL A 35 -15.77 -1.43 -16.48
N GLU A 36 -14.49 -1.10 -16.50
CA GLU A 36 -13.58 -1.41 -17.59
C GLU A 36 -12.24 -1.85 -16.99
N VAL A 37 -11.82 -3.06 -17.33
CA VAL A 37 -10.54 -3.65 -16.96
C VAL A 37 -9.78 -3.98 -18.24
N SER A 38 -8.56 -3.49 -18.34
CA SER A 38 -7.72 -3.61 -19.53
C SER A 38 -6.27 -3.92 -19.17
N VAL A 39 -5.55 -4.56 -20.08
CA VAL A 39 -4.09 -4.68 -20.01
C VAL A 39 -3.49 -3.55 -20.82
N VAL A 40 -2.73 -2.67 -20.19
CA VAL A 40 -2.17 -1.46 -20.82
C VAL A 40 -0.71 -1.30 -20.48
N GLU A 41 0.02 -0.51 -21.28
CA GLU A 41 1.33 -0.02 -20.86
C GLU A 41 1.16 0.90 -19.64
N CYS A 42 1.95 0.67 -18.60
CA CYS A 42 1.93 1.46 -17.39
C CYS A 42 2.21 2.93 -17.74
N PRO A 43 1.34 3.88 -17.34
CA PRO A 43 1.60 5.29 -17.57
C PRO A 43 2.86 5.72 -16.81
N ASP A 44 3.54 6.77 -17.27
CA ASP A 44 4.72 7.30 -16.57
C ASP A 44 4.34 7.84 -15.19
N LEU A 45 4.62 7.06 -14.15
CA LEU A 45 4.24 7.37 -12.78
C LEU A 45 5.09 8.49 -12.15
N THR A 46 6.14 8.97 -12.83
CA THR A 46 6.84 10.19 -12.42
C THR A 46 6.00 11.45 -12.67
N LYS A 47 4.95 11.33 -13.50
CA LYS A 47 4.05 12.43 -13.87
C LYS A 47 2.86 12.51 -12.92
N GLY A 48 2.14 13.63 -13.04
CA GLY A 48 0.89 13.81 -12.33
C GLY A 48 -0.15 12.75 -12.75
N PRO A 49 -0.98 12.28 -11.81
CA PRO A 49 -1.10 12.74 -10.42
C PRO A 49 -0.24 11.95 -9.41
N PHE A 50 0.65 11.07 -9.87
CA PHE A 50 1.37 10.11 -9.00
C PHE A 50 2.66 10.68 -8.42
N HIS A 51 3.49 11.29 -9.26
CA HIS A 51 4.78 11.88 -8.87
C HIS A 51 5.72 10.90 -8.11
N PHE A 52 5.71 9.63 -8.50
CA PHE A 52 6.58 8.60 -7.94
C PHE A 52 8.04 8.82 -8.35
N PRO A 53 9.02 8.30 -7.58
CA PRO A 53 10.44 8.32 -7.94
C PRO A 53 10.80 7.34 -9.07
N VAL A 54 9.83 6.63 -9.65
CA VAL A 54 10.01 5.62 -10.71
C VAL A 54 8.92 5.74 -11.79
N LYS A 55 9.19 5.16 -12.96
CA LYS A 55 8.31 5.27 -14.14
C LYS A 55 7.13 4.32 -14.13
N GLY A 56 7.20 3.19 -13.42
CA GLY A 56 6.14 2.18 -13.45
C GLY A 56 6.16 1.26 -12.23
N LEU A 57 5.38 0.18 -12.33
CA LEU A 57 5.19 -0.82 -11.27
C LEU A 57 5.61 -2.22 -11.74
N CYS A 58 6.53 -2.32 -12.70
CA CYS A 58 6.95 -3.61 -13.25
C CYS A 58 8.35 -3.99 -12.77
N GLY A 59 8.69 -5.26 -13.01
CA GLY A 59 9.96 -5.89 -12.65
C GLY A 59 9.91 -6.57 -11.28
N SER A 60 10.07 -7.89 -11.29
CA SER A 60 10.18 -8.76 -10.12
C SER A 60 9.24 -8.43 -8.94
N PRO A 61 7.90 -8.35 -9.17
CA PRO A 61 6.97 -7.90 -8.14
C PRO A 61 6.90 -8.87 -6.95
N ARG A 62 6.86 -8.32 -5.74
CA ARG A 62 6.76 -9.06 -4.47
C ARG A 62 5.80 -8.34 -3.54
N ILE A 63 5.11 -9.10 -2.72
CA ILE A 63 4.34 -8.58 -1.58
C ILE A 63 5.06 -8.93 -0.31
N THR A 64 5.05 -7.99 0.64
CA THR A 64 5.66 -8.16 1.95
C THR A 64 4.68 -7.71 3.02
N ASP A 65 4.47 -8.59 3.99
CA ASP A 65 3.77 -8.28 5.23
C ASP A 65 4.80 -8.30 6.36
N VAL A 66 4.99 -7.15 7.00
CA VAL A 66 6.00 -6.96 8.04
C VAL A 66 5.30 -6.62 9.35
N GLY A 67 5.60 -7.36 10.41
CA GLY A 67 5.02 -7.12 11.72
C GLY A 67 3.55 -7.51 11.78
N GLY A 68 2.71 -6.64 12.33
CA GLY A 68 1.25 -6.84 12.32
C GLY A 68 0.51 -6.15 13.45
N VAL A 69 -0.82 -6.20 13.37
CA VAL A 69 -1.75 -5.66 14.39
C VAL A 69 -1.43 -6.16 15.81
N PRO A 70 -0.96 -7.40 16.05
CA PRO A 70 -0.56 -7.84 17.39
C PRO A 70 0.60 -7.06 18.03
N TYR A 71 1.36 -6.27 17.25
CA TYR A 71 2.36 -5.35 17.80
C TYR A 71 1.77 -3.98 18.17
N LEU A 72 0.55 -3.69 17.74
CA LEU A 72 -0.19 -2.48 18.07
C LEU A 72 -1.12 -2.69 19.27
N VAL A 73 -1.87 -3.80 19.28
CA VAL A 73 -2.90 -4.09 20.29
C VAL A 73 -2.69 -5.47 20.94
N PRO A 74 -3.09 -5.68 22.20
CA PRO A 74 -3.72 -4.68 23.10
C PRO A 74 -2.73 -3.68 23.70
N LEU A 75 -1.45 -4.02 23.78
CA LEU A 75 -0.40 -3.12 24.27
C LEU A 75 0.65 -2.91 23.18
N VAL A 76 0.88 -1.64 22.82
CA VAL A 76 1.78 -1.26 21.74
C VAL A 76 3.23 -1.62 22.04
N GLN A 77 3.87 -2.30 21.10
CA GLN A 77 5.28 -2.68 21.13
C GLN A 77 6.12 -1.67 20.35
N LYS A 78 6.27 -0.45 20.87
CA LYS A 78 6.98 0.67 20.20
C LYS A 78 8.44 0.40 19.78
N HIS A 79 9.04 -0.71 20.19
CA HIS A 79 10.38 -1.12 19.80
C HIS A 79 10.39 -1.93 18.48
N LYS A 80 9.23 -2.28 17.93
CA LYS A 80 9.07 -2.94 16.63
C LYS A 80 9.17 -1.89 15.54
N GLU A 81 10.39 -1.62 15.11
CA GLU A 81 10.71 -0.68 14.04
C GLU A 81 11.47 -1.40 12.93
N TYR A 82 11.21 -0.99 11.70
CA TYR A 82 11.70 -1.62 10.49
C TYR A 82 12.23 -0.56 9.54
N ASN A 83 13.08 -0.94 8.59
CA ASN A 83 13.63 -0.03 7.60
C ASN A 83 13.51 -0.62 6.19
N MET A 84 12.95 0.15 5.26
CA MET A 84 12.68 -0.31 3.90
C MET A 84 13.94 -0.66 3.10
N ASN A 85 15.09 -0.03 3.38
CA ASN A 85 16.38 -0.43 2.76
C ASN A 85 16.87 -1.79 3.26
N THR A 86 16.52 -2.16 4.50
CA THR A 86 16.83 -3.50 5.02
C THR A 86 15.88 -4.52 4.43
N ILE A 87 14.58 -4.20 4.39
CA ILE A 87 13.56 -5.07 3.79
C ILE A 87 13.84 -5.35 2.32
N SER A 88 14.24 -4.36 1.52
CA SER A 88 14.55 -4.61 0.10
C SER A 88 15.66 -5.65 -0.10
N LYS A 89 16.64 -5.70 0.83
CA LYS A 89 17.71 -6.72 0.82
C LYS A 89 17.19 -8.10 1.24
N GLU A 90 16.35 -8.17 2.28
CA GLU A 90 15.69 -9.42 2.70
C GLU A 90 14.75 -9.99 1.63
N LEU A 91 14.14 -9.09 0.85
CA LEU A 91 13.34 -9.42 -0.31
C LEU A 91 14.19 -9.77 -1.52
N GLU A 92 15.51 -9.94 -1.42
CA GLU A 92 16.40 -10.24 -2.56
C GLU A 92 16.14 -9.29 -3.75
N LEU A 93 15.81 -8.03 -3.46
CA LEU A 93 15.47 -6.98 -4.43
C LEU A 93 16.11 -5.64 -3.99
N PRO A 94 17.45 -5.58 -3.82
CA PRO A 94 18.12 -4.34 -3.44
C PRO A 94 17.82 -3.24 -4.46
N GLY A 95 17.59 -2.01 -3.99
CA GLY A 95 17.17 -0.91 -4.84
C GLY A 95 15.71 -0.93 -5.28
N ALA A 96 14.87 -1.81 -4.72
CA ALA A 96 13.43 -1.88 -4.97
C ALA A 96 12.74 -0.52 -4.82
N PHE A 97 11.72 -0.31 -5.66
CA PHE A 97 10.63 0.61 -5.39
C PHE A 97 9.57 -0.08 -4.53
N ILE A 98 9.23 0.55 -3.41
CA ILE A 98 8.29 0.06 -2.41
C ILE A 98 7.16 1.07 -2.22
N LEU A 99 5.92 0.58 -2.28
CA LEU A 99 4.71 1.34 -1.95
C LEU A 99 3.79 0.53 -1.06
N GLY A 100 2.86 1.17 -0.34
CA GLY A 100 1.88 0.43 0.45
C GLY A 100 1.25 1.25 1.55
N ALA A 101 1.00 0.59 2.68
CA ALA A 101 0.48 1.17 3.91
C ALA A 101 1.26 0.64 5.11
N ALA A 102 1.59 1.53 6.06
CA ALA A 102 2.31 1.17 7.27
C ALA A 102 1.97 2.16 8.40
N ALA A 103 2.37 1.86 9.64
CA ALA A 103 2.38 2.88 10.69
C ALA A 103 3.74 3.60 10.73
N VAL A 104 3.76 4.88 11.08
CA VAL A 104 5.03 5.59 11.29
C VAL A 104 5.78 5.03 12.51
N PRO A 105 7.13 5.16 12.56
CA PRO A 105 7.87 4.88 13.78
C PRO A 105 7.63 6.01 14.78
N SER A 106 6.68 5.82 15.70
CA SER A 106 6.25 6.86 16.66
C SER A 106 7.38 7.44 17.51
N ARG A 107 8.50 6.72 17.71
CA ARG A 107 9.69 7.24 18.41
C ARG A 107 10.45 8.30 17.61
N ILE A 108 10.44 8.19 16.28
CA ILE A 108 11.08 9.14 15.36
C ILE A 108 10.15 10.32 15.10
N VAL A 109 8.88 10.03 14.79
CA VAL A 109 7.91 11.05 14.39
C VAL A 109 7.32 11.80 15.59
N GLY A 110 7.40 11.22 16.80
CA GLY A 110 6.88 11.80 18.03
C GLY A 110 5.37 11.70 18.20
N MET A 111 4.68 11.05 17.27
CA MET A 111 3.23 10.81 17.27
C MET A 111 2.87 9.55 16.48
N ASN A 112 1.66 9.06 16.69
CA ASN A 112 1.00 8.09 15.82
C ASN A 112 0.57 8.79 14.53
N ALA A 113 0.79 8.12 13.41
CA ALA A 113 0.36 8.56 12.10
C ALA A 113 0.32 7.35 11.14
N GLU A 114 -0.56 7.44 10.15
CA GLU A 114 -0.61 6.50 9.05
C GLU A 114 0.46 6.88 8.03
N LEU A 115 1.31 5.94 7.65
CA LEU A 115 2.34 6.11 6.63
C LEU A 115 1.83 5.55 5.28
N MET A 116 2.06 6.31 4.22
CA MET A 116 1.87 5.89 2.84
C MET A 116 3.24 5.77 2.16
N PRO A 117 3.93 4.62 2.31
CA PRO A 117 5.21 4.38 1.67
C PRO A 117 5.19 4.68 0.16
N VAL A 118 6.18 5.45 -0.28
CA VAL A 118 6.59 5.65 -1.69
C VAL A 118 8.10 5.81 -1.68
N VAL A 119 8.82 4.69 -1.63
CA VAL A 119 10.27 4.67 -1.39
C VAL A 119 10.98 3.94 -2.51
N LEU A 120 11.90 4.62 -3.18
CA LEU A 120 12.92 3.96 -3.98
C LEU A 120 14.12 3.71 -3.08
N THR A 121 14.33 2.46 -2.68
CA THR A 121 15.37 2.09 -1.71
C THR A 121 16.77 2.30 -2.27
N GLU A 122 17.76 2.38 -1.38
CA GLU A 122 19.16 2.55 -1.74
C GLU A 122 19.65 1.41 -2.65
N ALA A 123 20.55 1.76 -3.57
CA ALA A 123 21.28 0.82 -4.40
C ALA A 123 22.75 1.25 -4.47
N GLU A 124 23.60 0.39 -5.03
CA GLU A 124 25.01 0.73 -5.24
C GLU A 124 25.14 2.04 -6.03
N GLY A 125 25.83 3.02 -5.44
CA GLY A 125 26.01 4.35 -6.03
C GLY A 125 24.76 5.25 -6.09
N ARG A 126 23.62 4.83 -5.52
CA ARG A 126 22.36 5.60 -5.53
C ARG A 126 21.72 5.67 -4.14
N PRO A 127 21.60 6.87 -3.52
CA PRO A 127 20.91 7.01 -2.25
C PRO A 127 19.41 6.67 -2.38
N ALA A 128 18.78 6.34 -1.26
CA ALA A 128 17.34 6.15 -1.21
C ALA A 128 16.60 7.46 -1.49
N VAL A 129 15.44 7.36 -2.14
CA VAL A 129 14.51 8.47 -2.35
C VAL A 129 13.20 8.13 -1.65
N ASN A 130 12.91 8.84 -0.57
CA ASN A 130 11.68 8.68 0.19
C ASN A 130 10.69 9.79 -0.20
N SER A 131 9.72 9.45 -1.04
CA SER A 131 8.60 10.32 -1.45
C SER A 131 7.32 10.01 -0.68
N SER A 132 7.43 9.32 0.46
CA SER A 132 6.28 8.93 1.27
C SER A 132 5.56 10.14 1.85
N TYR A 133 4.28 9.93 2.15
CA TYR A 133 3.48 10.85 2.95
C TYR A 133 3.12 10.18 4.26
N PHE A 134 2.82 10.97 5.27
CA PHE A 134 2.15 10.47 6.47
C PHE A 134 0.98 11.38 6.84
N SER A 135 -0.01 10.80 7.51
CA SER A 135 -1.20 11.51 7.95
C SER A 135 -1.44 11.30 9.44
N SER A 136 -1.56 12.42 10.17
CA SER A 136 -1.81 12.46 11.61
C SER A 136 -3.05 13.32 11.90
N ILE A 137 -3.52 13.30 13.15
CA ILE A 137 -4.58 14.19 13.62
C ILE A 137 -3.92 15.48 14.13
N ASN A 138 -4.29 16.62 13.56
CA ASN A 138 -3.89 17.94 14.06
C ASN A 138 -4.48 18.13 15.46
N PRO A 139 -3.66 18.33 16.50
CA PRO A 139 -4.14 18.49 17.87
C PRO A 139 -4.96 19.77 18.07
N THR A 140 -4.86 20.75 17.16
CA THR A 140 -5.52 22.05 17.29
C THR A 140 -7.01 22.01 16.91
N ASP A 141 -7.34 21.32 15.82
CA ASP A 141 -8.69 21.32 15.23
C ASP A 141 -9.25 19.91 14.99
N GLY A 142 -8.48 18.87 15.30
CA GLY A 142 -8.84 17.46 15.09
C GLY A 142 -8.87 17.03 13.63
N GLN A 143 -8.43 17.87 12.68
CA GLN A 143 -8.45 17.55 11.27
C GLN A 143 -7.24 16.70 10.87
N CYS A 144 -7.39 15.93 9.78
CA CYS A 144 -6.25 15.22 9.19
C CYS A 144 -5.20 16.21 8.65
N LEU A 145 -3.98 16.10 9.16
CA LEU A 145 -2.79 16.77 8.65
C LEU A 145 -2.00 15.76 7.83
N GLN A 146 -1.77 16.06 6.56
CA GLN A 146 -0.94 15.24 5.68
C GLN A 146 0.32 15.99 5.29
N GLU A 147 1.47 15.34 5.45
CA GLU A 147 2.77 15.94 5.24
C GLU A 147 3.66 14.98 4.45
N LYS A 148 4.61 15.53 3.71
CA LYS A 148 5.62 14.73 3.02
C LYS A 148 6.69 14.31 4.04
N TYR A 149 7.01 13.02 4.10
CA TYR A 149 7.93 12.46 5.09
C TYR A 149 9.32 13.09 4.98
N SER A 150 9.82 13.25 3.75
CA SER A 150 11.14 13.82 3.45
C SER A 150 11.35 15.26 3.90
N ASP A 151 10.28 16.00 4.16
CA ASP A 151 10.38 17.41 4.58
C ASP A 151 10.79 17.51 6.06
N LYS A 152 10.67 16.41 6.81
CA LYS A 152 10.98 16.34 8.25
C LYS A 152 12.02 15.28 8.61
N PHE A 153 12.08 14.18 7.86
CA PHE A 153 12.87 13.01 8.20
C PHE A 153 13.61 12.49 6.96
N SER A 154 14.83 11.98 7.13
CA SER A 154 15.67 11.51 6.02
C SER A 154 15.79 9.99 5.90
N ASP A 155 15.26 9.25 6.87
CA ASP A 155 15.31 7.78 6.89
C ASP A 155 14.17 7.13 6.08
N CYS A 156 14.11 5.80 6.06
CA CYS A 156 13.10 5.00 5.36
C CYS A 156 12.41 4.01 6.31
N SER A 157 12.19 4.44 7.56
CA SER A 157 11.71 3.57 8.63
C SER A 157 10.19 3.60 8.77
N PHE A 158 9.65 2.51 9.29
CA PHE A 158 8.26 2.40 9.71
C PHE A 158 8.15 1.57 10.99
N GLY A 159 7.02 1.69 11.69
CA GLY A 159 6.79 1.04 12.97
C GLY A 159 5.66 0.03 12.91
N LEU A 160 5.70 -0.96 13.81
CA LEU A 160 4.64 -1.91 14.16
C LEU A 160 4.21 -2.87 13.04
N LEU A 161 3.74 -2.35 11.91
CA LEU A 161 3.20 -3.11 10.81
C LEU A 161 3.38 -2.39 9.46
N GLY A 162 3.52 -3.15 8.40
CA GLY A 162 3.60 -2.65 7.03
C GLY A 162 3.16 -3.69 6.01
N ASN A 163 2.19 -3.30 5.17
CA ASN A 163 1.70 -4.06 4.04
C ASN A 163 2.22 -3.41 2.76
N LEU A 164 3.22 -4.03 2.14
CA LEU A 164 4.06 -3.41 1.13
C LEU A 164 4.05 -4.20 -0.18
N TYR A 165 3.97 -3.47 -1.28
CA TYR A 165 4.26 -3.93 -2.64
C TYR A 165 5.66 -3.46 -3.03
N ALA A 166 6.51 -4.36 -3.49
CA ALA A 166 7.86 -4.09 -3.94
C ALA A 166 8.05 -4.52 -5.40
N CYS A 167 8.76 -3.72 -6.19
CA CYS A 167 9.11 -4.02 -7.58
C CYS A 167 10.39 -3.26 -7.98
N GLU A 168 10.85 -3.44 -9.22
CA GLU A 168 12.01 -2.70 -9.76
C GLU A 168 11.65 -1.29 -10.26
N GLY A 169 10.37 -0.93 -10.29
CA GLY A 169 9.90 0.39 -10.73
C GLY A 169 9.96 0.61 -12.24
N GLN A 170 10.04 -0.48 -13.03
CA GLN A 170 10.17 -0.42 -14.48
C GLN A 170 8.83 -0.14 -15.15
N SER A 171 8.90 0.40 -16.38
CA SER A 171 7.76 0.42 -17.30
C SER A 171 7.39 -0.99 -17.75
N GLY A 172 6.16 -1.17 -18.23
CA GLY A 172 5.68 -2.44 -18.79
C GLY A 172 4.17 -2.57 -18.65
N LYS A 173 3.63 -3.74 -18.98
CA LYS A 173 2.20 -3.98 -18.94
C LYS A 173 1.65 -4.16 -17.53
N VAL A 174 0.52 -3.51 -17.26
CA VAL A 174 -0.22 -3.57 -16.00
C VAL A 174 -1.71 -3.76 -16.26
N ILE A 175 -2.47 -4.14 -15.22
CA ILE A 175 -3.93 -4.08 -15.25
C ILE A 175 -4.37 -2.66 -14.91
N GLU A 176 -5.07 -2.00 -15.84
CA GLU A 176 -5.83 -0.78 -15.53
C GLU A 176 -7.26 -1.17 -15.14
N VAL A 177 -7.73 -0.62 -14.02
CA VAL A 177 -9.11 -0.79 -13.54
C VAL A 177 -9.79 0.57 -13.49
N ARG A 178 -10.89 0.71 -14.23
CA ARG A 178 -11.80 1.85 -14.16
C ARG A 178 -13.14 1.35 -13.64
N ALA A 179 -13.54 1.83 -12.46
CA ALA A 179 -14.82 1.50 -11.86
C ALA A 179 -15.54 2.78 -11.43
N LYS A 180 -16.80 2.94 -11.82
CA LYS A 180 -17.63 4.11 -11.46
C LYS A 180 -18.97 3.65 -10.90
N LYS A 181 -19.57 4.52 -10.08
CA LYS A 181 -20.90 4.35 -9.47
C LYS A 181 -21.04 2.99 -8.77
N ARG A 182 -20.49 2.90 -7.56
CA ARG A 182 -20.66 1.70 -6.72
C ARG A 182 -22.15 1.41 -6.48
N THR A 183 -22.59 0.24 -6.88
CA THR A 183 -23.96 -0.28 -6.72
C THR A 183 -24.04 -1.36 -5.64
N GLY A 184 -22.94 -2.06 -5.38
CA GLY A 184 -22.83 -3.10 -4.36
C GLY A 184 -22.29 -2.62 -3.01
N GLY A 185 -22.18 -3.56 -2.08
CA GLY A 185 -21.70 -3.31 -0.72
C GLY A 185 -20.18 -3.17 -0.60
N HIS A 186 -19.40 -3.67 -1.55
CA HIS A 186 -17.95 -3.76 -1.43
C HIS A 186 -17.23 -2.49 -1.86
N SER A 187 -16.17 -2.12 -1.13
CA SER A 187 -15.17 -1.15 -1.62
C SER A 187 -14.44 -1.70 -2.86
N LEU A 188 -13.72 -0.86 -3.62
CA LEU A 188 -12.94 -1.32 -4.77
C LEU A 188 -11.96 -2.44 -4.38
N VAL A 189 -11.16 -2.21 -3.33
CA VAL A 189 -10.16 -3.17 -2.84
C VAL A 189 -10.82 -4.46 -2.34
N THR A 190 -11.94 -4.35 -1.63
CA THR A 190 -12.72 -5.52 -1.19
C THR A 190 -13.26 -6.31 -2.38
N ALA A 191 -13.81 -5.65 -3.38
CA ALA A 191 -14.36 -6.30 -4.57
C ALA A 191 -13.27 -7.01 -5.38
N LEU A 192 -12.09 -6.39 -5.55
CA LEU A 192 -10.92 -7.03 -6.15
C LEU A 192 -10.53 -8.31 -5.40
N ARG A 193 -10.37 -8.23 -4.07
CA ARG A 193 -10.03 -9.39 -3.22
C ARG A 193 -11.05 -10.51 -3.34
N THR A 194 -12.33 -10.22 -3.10
CA THR A 194 -13.38 -11.26 -3.10
C THR A 194 -13.56 -11.89 -4.48
N THR A 195 -13.27 -11.14 -5.55
CA THR A 195 -13.27 -11.69 -6.92
C THR A 195 -12.17 -12.71 -7.11
N LEU A 196 -10.95 -12.40 -6.64
CA LEU A 196 -9.82 -13.31 -6.73
C LEU A 196 -10.00 -14.55 -5.84
N GLU A 197 -10.44 -14.36 -4.59
CA GLU A 197 -10.76 -15.45 -3.67
C GLU A 197 -11.82 -16.40 -4.25
N GLY A 198 -12.88 -15.85 -4.85
CA GLY A 198 -13.95 -16.65 -5.44
C GLY A 198 -13.53 -17.39 -6.71
N HIS A 199 -12.65 -16.82 -7.52
CA HIS A 199 -12.20 -17.44 -8.78
C HIS A 199 -11.04 -18.45 -8.57
N TYR A 200 -10.20 -18.23 -7.57
CA TYR A 200 -9.04 -19.06 -7.26
C TYR A 200 -9.05 -19.59 -5.82
N PRO A 201 -10.08 -20.36 -5.40
CA PRO A 201 -10.31 -20.69 -3.98
C PRO A 201 -9.17 -21.48 -3.32
N ASP A 202 -8.40 -22.24 -4.10
CA ASP A 202 -7.31 -23.09 -3.60
C ASP A 202 -5.91 -22.52 -3.89
N LYS A 203 -5.82 -21.26 -4.33
CA LYS A 203 -4.55 -20.64 -4.69
C LYS A 203 -4.37 -19.34 -3.91
N SER A 204 -3.16 -19.10 -3.42
CA SER A 204 -2.81 -17.81 -2.83
C SER A 204 -2.35 -16.83 -3.91
N LEU A 205 -3.01 -15.69 -4.01
CA LEU A 205 -2.69 -14.62 -4.92
C LEU A 205 -2.46 -13.32 -4.16
N ALA A 206 -1.76 -12.39 -4.81
CA ALA A 206 -1.74 -11.03 -4.34
C ALA A 206 -1.77 -10.03 -5.48
N LEU A 207 -2.39 -8.89 -5.22
CA LEU A 207 -2.45 -7.76 -6.12
C LEU A 207 -2.05 -6.51 -5.34
N GLY A 208 -1.05 -5.79 -5.84
CA GLY A 208 -0.61 -4.52 -5.28
C GLY A 208 -0.50 -3.46 -6.36
N GLY A 209 -0.58 -2.20 -5.96
CA GLY A 209 -0.44 -1.09 -6.86
C GLY A 209 -1.03 0.20 -6.29
N THR A 210 -1.51 1.06 -7.17
CA THR A 210 -2.05 2.35 -6.79
C THR A 210 -3.30 2.68 -7.60
N PHE A 211 -4.21 3.45 -7.01
CA PHE A 211 -5.40 3.97 -7.70
C PHE A 211 -5.74 5.37 -7.24
N ILE A 212 -6.54 6.06 -8.06
CA ILE A 212 -6.99 7.43 -7.79
C ILE A 212 -8.51 7.43 -7.65
N ILE A 213 -9.01 8.04 -6.58
CA ILE A 213 -10.44 8.37 -6.48
C ILE A 213 -10.69 9.66 -7.25
N GLN A 214 -11.02 9.56 -8.54
CA GLN A 214 -11.22 10.73 -9.40
C GLN A 214 -12.44 11.58 -8.98
N LYS A 215 -13.51 10.93 -8.50
CA LYS A 215 -14.73 11.58 -8.02
C LYS A 215 -15.33 10.79 -6.86
N GLY A 216 -15.87 11.50 -5.87
CA GLY A 216 -16.55 10.91 -4.71
C GLY A 216 -15.87 11.24 -3.39
N LYS A 217 -16.31 10.56 -2.32
CA LYS A 217 -15.74 10.68 -0.97
C LYS A 217 -15.33 9.30 -0.46
N ALA A 218 -14.27 9.24 0.33
CA ALA A 218 -13.86 8.04 1.04
C ALA A 218 -14.04 8.23 2.55
N LYS A 219 -14.32 7.13 3.25
CA LYS A 219 -14.20 7.07 4.71
C LYS A 219 -12.78 6.60 5.02
N ILE A 220 -12.00 7.44 5.68
CA ILE A 220 -10.64 7.13 6.11
C ILE A 220 -10.55 7.21 7.63
N HIS A 221 -9.58 6.51 8.21
CA HIS A 221 -9.25 6.60 9.63
C HIS A 221 -7.80 7.01 9.77
N ILE A 222 -7.48 7.66 10.89
CA ILE A 222 -6.12 7.95 11.32
C ILE A 222 -6.04 7.63 12.80
N MET A 223 -5.01 6.90 13.20
CA MET A 223 -4.78 6.56 14.59
C MET A 223 -4.48 7.80 15.44
N VAL A 224 -5.10 7.87 16.62
CA VAL A 224 -4.89 8.93 17.61
C VAL A 224 -3.72 8.60 18.56
N ASN A 225 -3.15 9.62 19.21
CA ASN A 225 -1.99 9.49 20.10
C ASN A 225 -2.28 8.86 21.48
N ASN A 226 -3.54 8.78 21.90
CA ASN A 226 -3.85 8.42 23.28
C ASN A 226 -3.87 6.90 23.44
N GLY A 227 -3.02 6.40 24.34
CA GLY A 227 -3.04 5.01 24.78
C GLY A 227 -4.35 4.71 25.50
N CYS A 228 -4.99 3.62 25.09
CA CYS A 228 -6.30 3.12 25.55
C CYS A 228 -7.50 4.04 25.23
N ASP A 229 -8.43 3.46 24.48
CA ASP A 229 -9.84 3.84 24.32
C ASP A 229 -10.18 5.30 23.97
N THR A 230 -10.54 5.53 22.71
CA THR A 230 -11.80 6.17 22.30
C THR A 230 -11.88 6.26 20.77
N GLU A 231 -13.10 6.14 20.25
CA GLU A 231 -13.49 6.05 18.84
C GLU A 231 -12.59 6.85 17.87
N GLY A 232 -11.99 6.15 16.90
CA GLY A 232 -11.22 6.77 15.84
C GLY A 232 -12.05 7.81 15.09
N SER A 233 -11.54 9.03 14.95
CA SER A 233 -12.20 10.06 14.15
C SER A 233 -12.21 9.60 12.69
N SER A 234 -13.41 9.37 12.14
CA SER A 234 -13.55 9.09 10.71
C SER A 234 -13.77 10.40 9.97
N ASP A 235 -12.75 10.91 9.28
CA ASP A 235 -12.89 12.06 8.39
C ASP A 235 -13.46 11.60 7.03
N ARG A 236 -14.45 12.34 6.50
CA ARG A 236 -15.06 12.09 5.18
C ARG A 236 -14.55 13.13 4.20
N ARG A 237 -13.46 12.82 3.49
CA ARG A 237 -12.89 13.74 2.49
C ARG A 237 -13.42 13.49 1.08
N GLN A 238 -13.53 14.59 0.33
CA GLN A 238 -13.80 14.66 -1.11
C GLN A 238 -12.54 15.27 -1.73
N LEU A 239 -11.76 14.53 -2.53
CA LEU A 239 -10.69 15.03 -3.41
C LEU A 239 -9.97 13.83 -4.07
N GLY A 240 -9.15 14.09 -5.09
CA GLY A 240 -8.34 13.11 -5.82
C GLY A 240 -7.26 12.44 -4.96
N VAL A 241 -7.67 11.52 -4.09
CA VAL A 241 -6.77 10.79 -3.20
C VAL A 241 -6.09 9.68 -4.00
N LEU A 242 -4.76 9.69 -3.98
CA LEU A 242 -3.93 8.55 -4.38
C LEU A 242 -3.90 7.55 -3.24
N ILE A 243 -4.35 6.32 -3.50
CA ILE A 243 -4.39 5.26 -2.49
C ILE A 243 -3.52 4.11 -2.98
N HIS A 244 -2.51 3.76 -2.20
CA HIS A 244 -1.80 2.50 -2.35
C HIS A 244 -2.64 1.39 -1.75
N PHE A 245 -2.66 0.26 -2.41
CA PHE A 245 -3.39 -0.88 -1.91
C PHE A 245 -2.59 -2.15 -2.06
N LEU A 246 -2.89 -3.06 -1.16
CA LEU A 246 -2.49 -4.44 -1.21
C LEU A 246 -3.74 -5.29 -1.01
N VAL A 247 -3.91 -6.28 -1.87
CA VAL A 247 -4.91 -7.33 -1.78
C VAL A 247 -4.16 -8.64 -1.67
N LEU A 248 -4.34 -9.35 -0.56
CA LEU A 248 -4.01 -10.76 -0.40
C LEU A 248 -5.33 -11.54 -0.52
N ALA A 249 -5.36 -12.50 -1.44
CA ALA A 249 -6.54 -13.32 -1.75
C ALA A 249 -6.15 -14.81 -1.71
#